data_AF-A0A497A7E9-F1
#
_entry.id   AF-A0A497A7E9-F1
#
_cell.length_a   1.000
_cell.length_b   1.000
_cell.length_c   1.000
_cell.angle_alpha   90.00
_cell.angle_beta   90.00
_cell.angle_gamma   90.00
#
_symmetry.space_group_name_H-M   'P 1'
#
loop_
_entity.id
_entity.type
_entity.pdbx_description
1 polymer ?
#
loop_
_entity_poly.entity_id
_entity_poly.type
_entity_poly.pdbx_seq_one_letter_code
_entity_poly.pdbx_strand_id
1 'polypeptide(L)' 'MIAIKNLKVNLGDFLLQNINLDIEPGEYFIVLGPTGAGKTVLLEAIAGL' A
#
# COMPACT_ATOMS: atom_id res chain seq x y z
N MET A 1 -10.50 -0.34 -11.14
CA MET A 1 -9.37 0.60 -11.22
C MET A 1 -9.07 1.06 -9.80
N ILE A 2 -7.87 0.76 -9.30
CA ILE A 2 -7.38 1.28 -8.01
C ILE A 2 -6.19 2.17 -8.34
N ALA A 3 -6.24 3.43 -7.91
CA ALA A 3 -5.15 4.39 -8.11
C ALA A 3 -4.77 5.01 -6.77
N ILE A 4 -3.50 4.88 -6.41
CA ILE A 4 -2.92 5.39 -5.17
C ILE A 4 -1.78 6.32 -5.59
N LYS A 5 -1.82 7.56 -5.12
CA LYS A 5 -0.82 8.58 -5.45
C LYS A 5 -0.22 9.13 -4.17
N ASN A 6 1.09 9.00 -4.03
CA ASN A 6 1.89 9.50 -2.92
C ASN A 6 1.31 9.13 -1.54
N LEU A 7 0.83 7.89 -1.37
CA LEU A 7 0.32 7.44 -0.09
C LEU A 7 1.43 7.47 0.96
N LYS A 8 1.08 8.04 2.12
CA LYS A 8 1.91 8.13 3.31
C LYS A 8 1.11 7.68 4.52
N VAL A 9 1.64 6.70 5.25
CA VAL A 9 1.07 6.19 6.50
C VAL A 9 2.17 6.22 7.55
N ASN A 10 1.93 6.97 8.63
CA ASN A 10 2.87 7.10 9.74
C ASN A 10 2.28 6.41 10.98
N LEU A 11 2.96 5.38 11.48
CA LEU A 11 2.59 4.63 12.67
C LEU A 11 3.59 4.85 13.82
N GLY A 12 4.27 6.00 13.84
CA GLY A 12 5.33 6.32 14.80
C GLY A 12 6.67 5.76 14.34
N ASP A 13 7.02 4.58 14.83
CA ASP A 13 8.31 3.93 14.52
C ASP A 13 8.38 3.34 13.11
N PHE A 14 7.25 3.32 12.40
CA PHE A 14 7.15 2.84 11.02
C PHE A 14 6.53 3.90 10.10
N LEU A 15 7.16 4.10 8.95
CA LEU A 15 6.72 5.04 7.92
C LEU A 15 6.62 4.33 6.58
N LEU A 16 5.39 4.20 6.08
CA LEU A 16 5.13 3.91 4.68
C LEU A 16 5.00 5.24 3.93
N GLN A 17 5.76 5.44 2.86
CA GLN A 17 5.74 6.71 2.13
C GLN A 17 6.03 6.50 0.65
N ASN A 18 5.62 7.48 -0.16
CA ASN A 18 5.87 7.54 -1.60
C ASN A 18 5.31 6.32 -2.35
N ILE A 19 4.22 5.72 -1.84
CA ILE A 19 3.58 4.61 -2.51
C ILE A 19 2.69 5.15 -3.63
N ASN A 20 2.97 4.68 -4.84
CA ASN A 20 2.24 5.00 -6.06
C ASN A 20 1.89 3.66 -6.73
N LEU A 21 0.60 3.42 -6.95
CA LEU A 21 0.08 2.19 -7.53
C LEU A 21 -1.07 2.51 -8.46
N ASP A 22 -1.06 1.93 -9.63
CA ASP A 22 -2.17 1.96 -10.59
C ASP A 22 -2.48 0.50 -10.95
N ILE A 23 -3.71 0.06 -10.67
CA ILE A 23 -4.19 -1.31 -10.90
C ILE A 23 -5.43 -1.21 -11.77
N GLU A 24 -5.37 -1.81 -12.95
CA GLU A 24 -6.44 -1.76 -13.94
C GLU A 24 -7.60 -2.70 -13.59
N PRO A 25 -8.82 -2.44 -14.11
CA PRO A 25 -9.94 -3.36 -13.96
C PRO A 25 -9.59 -4.76 -14.48
N GLY A 26 -9.79 -5.79 -13.64
CA GLY A 26 -9.52 -7.18 -14.00
C GLY A 26 -8.08 -7.65 -13.78
N GLU A 27 -7.17 -6.78 -13.33
CA GLU A 27 -5.81 -7.19 -12.99
C GLU A 27 -5.75 -7.97 -11.67
N TYR A 28 -4.94 -9.03 -11.66
CA TYR A 28 -4.58 -9.76 -10.45
C TYR A 28 -3.24 -9.25 -9.92
N PHE A 29 -3.28 -8.39 -8.91
CA PHE A 29 -2.11 -7.73 -8.36
C PHE A 29 -1.64 -8.39 -7.06
N ILE A 30 -0.32 -8.58 -6.91
CA ILE A 30 0.30 -9.20 -5.72
C ILE A 30 1.34 -8.26 -5.12
N VAL A 31 1.25 -8.02 -3.81
CA VAL A 31 2.26 -7.27 -3.04
C VAL A 31 3.27 -8.24 -2.42
N LEU A 32 4.53 -8.15 -2.82
CA LEU A 32 5.63 -8.96 -2.30
C LEU A 32 6.64 -8.12 -1.51
N GLY A 33 7.37 -8.75 -0.59
CA GLY A 33 8.43 -8.12 0.19
C GLY A 33 8.68 -8.82 1.53
N PRO A 34 9.79 -8.50 2.22
CA PRO A 34 10.14 -9.11 3.50
C PRO A 34 9.13 -8.77 4.61
N THR A 35 9.15 -9.52 5.71
CA THR A 35 8.38 -9.20 6.92
C THR A 35 8.76 -7.81 7.41
N GLY A 36 7.75 -7.01 7.82
CA GLY A 36 7.96 -5.63 8.28
C GLY A 36 8.03 -4.57 7.16
N ALA A 37 7.99 -4.96 5.87
CA ALA A 37 8.02 -3.99 4.75
C ALA A 37 6.76 -3.11 4.60
N GLY A 38 5.75 -3.25 5.46
CA GLY A 38 4.52 -2.45 5.39
C GLY A 38 3.42 -3.00 4.48
N LYS A 39 3.48 -4.28 4.07
CA LYS A 39 2.44 -4.90 3.21
C LYS A 39 1.05 -4.86 3.83
N THR A 40 0.94 -5.26 5.11
CA THR A 40 -0.32 -5.21 5.86
C THR A 40 -0.81 -3.76 5.99
N VAL A 41 0.09 -2.86 6.38
CA VAL A 41 -0.20 -1.42 6.52
C VAL A 41 -0.70 -0.80 5.20
N LEU A 42 -0.13 -1.19 4.06
CA LEU A 42 -0.58 -0.76 2.74
C LEU A 42 -2.02 -1.23 2.46
N LEU A 43 -2.32 -2.51 2.72
CA LEU A 43 -3.65 -3.07 2.47
C LEU A 43 -4.71 -2.50 3.43
N GLU A 44 -4.35 -2.28 4.69
CA GLU A 44 -5.21 -1.63 5.69
C GLU A 44 -5.54 -0.18 5.28
N ALA A 45 -4.53 0.58 4.83
CA ALA A 45 -4.73 1.94 4.34
C ALA A 45 -5.65 1.98 3.09
N ILE A 46 -5.54 0.99 2.20
CA ILE A 46 -6.45 0.85 1.05
C ILE A 46 -7.87 0.50 1.50
N ALA A 47 -8.02 -0.30 2.55
CA ALA A 47 -9.30 -0.67 3.14
C ALA A 47 -9.92 0.44 4.01
N GLY A 48 -9.18 1.51 4.29
CA GLY A 48 -9.64 2.64 5.12
C GLY A 48 -9.59 2.38 6.63
N LEU A 49 -8.65 1.54 7.07
CA LEU A 49 -8.38 1.20 8.48
C LEU A 49 -7.26 2.06 9.09
#